data_AF-A0A3D0MUG7-F1
#
_entry.id   AF-A0A3D0MUG7-F1
#
_cell.length_a   1.000
_cell.length_b   1.000
_cell.length_c   1.000
_cell.angle_alpha   90.00
_cell.angle_beta   90.00
_cell.angle_gamma   90.00
#
_symmetry.space_group_name_H-M   'P 1'
#
loop_
_entity.id
_entity.type
_entity.pdbx_description
1 polymer ?
#
loop_
_entity_poly.entity_id
_entity_poly.type
_entity_poly.pdbx_seq_one_letter_code
_entity_poly.pdbx_strand_id
1 'polypeptide(L)'
;MLTVFSLTGCDESVKNSVDKQLKDVNKVKIYVFEKGKETITNSENVITIQNPDTVNMLKSIISDSPADFYKCGYSGSIEFFKDNESISNMSFNIQPDCNHIVFRVKDRMMSRKLTDEGINLLNNYCKK
;
A
#
# COMPACT_ATOMS: atom_id res chain seq x y z
N MET A 1 11.36 -26.68 40.22
CA MET A 1 11.99 -26.46 38.91
C MET A 1 10.96 -25.73 38.05
N LEU A 2 11.10 -24.40 37.92
CA LEU A 2 10.14 -23.55 37.21
C LEU A 2 10.53 -23.52 35.73
N THR A 3 9.81 -24.25 34.88
CA THR A 3 10.03 -24.22 33.44
C THR A 3 9.31 -23.00 32.88
N VAL A 4 10.07 -21.92 32.63
CA VAL A 4 9.57 -20.76 31.91
C VAL A 4 9.45 -21.14 30.44
N PHE A 5 8.22 -21.41 29.99
CA PHE A 5 7.90 -21.49 28.56
C PHE A 5 7.94 -20.08 27.99
N SER A 6 9.12 -19.66 27.51
CA SER A 6 9.24 -18.49 26.66
C SER A 6 8.57 -18.83 25.32
N LEU A 7 7.27 -18.54 25.21
CA LEU A 7 6.59 -18.43 23.92
C LEU A 7 7.21 -17.24 23.19
N THR A 8 8.30 -17.46 22.46
CA THR A 8 8.70 -16.55 21.40
C THR A 8 7.62 -16.64 20.33
N GLY A 9 6.53 -15.91 20.53
CA GLY A 9 5.59 -15.64 19.45
C GLY A 9 6.41 -15.02 18.33
N CYS A 10 6.57 -15.74 17.22
CA CYS A 10 7.14 -15.16 16.02
C CYS A 10 6.21 -14.00 15.63
N ASP A 11 6.61 -12.77 15.93
CA ASP A 11 5.95 -11.60 15.38
C ASP A 11 6.03 -11.72 13.86
N GLU A 12 4.89 -12.02 13.25
CA GLU A 12 4.76 -12.10 11.81
C GLU A 12 5.19 -10.75 11.21
N SER A 13 6.14 -10.77 10.27
CA SER A 13 6.58 -9.54 9.62
C SER A 13 5.40 -8.86 8.93
N VAL A 14 5.48 -7.53 8.83
CA VAL A 14 4.44 -6.71 8.20
C VAL A 14 4.28 -7.13 6.74
N LYS A 15 5.39 -7.37 6.04
CA LYS A 15 5.38 -7.91 4.69
C LYS A 15 4.62 -9.23 4.57
N ASN A 16 4.88 -10.21 5.44
CA ASN A 16 4.15 -11.48 5.42
C ASN A 16 2.64 -11.27 5.62
N SER A 17 2.27 -10.36 6.52
CA SER A 17 0.86 -10.06 6.78
C SER A 17 0.18 -9.41 5.57
N VAL A 18 0.86 -8.47 4.89
CA VAL A 18 0.39 -7.84 3.65
C VAL A 18 0.27 -8.87 2.52
N ASP A 19 1.31 -9.69 2.32
CA ASP A 19 1.33 -10.71 1.27
C ASP A 19 0.17 -11.70 1.45
N LYS A 20 -0.16 -12.07 2.69
CA LYS A 20 -1.36 -12.87 3.00
C LYS A 20 -2.66 -12.14 2.71
N GLN A 21 -2.78 -10.87 3.12
CA GLN A 21 -3.98 -10.06 2.89
C GLN A 21 -4.27 -9.87 1.39
N LEU A 22 -3.23 -9.72 0.57
CA LEU A 22 -3.35 -9.42 -0.86
C LEU A 22 -3.22 -10.66 -1.77
N LYS A 23 -3.15 -11.86 -1.20
CA LYS A 23 -2.86 -13.11 -1.93
C LYS A 23 -3.78 -13.32 -3.14
N ASP A 24 -5.09 -13.14 -2.95
CA ASP A 24 -6.11 -13.45 -3.96
C ASP A 24 -6.54 -12.23 -4.80
N VAL A 25 -5.86 -11.09 -4.64
CA VAL A 25 -6.20 -9.87 -5.37
C VAL A 25 -5.94 -10.05 -6.87
N ASN A 26 -6.92 -9.70 -7.70
CA ASN A 26 -6.87 -9.80 -9.16
C ASN A 26 -7.16 -8.47 -9.88
N LYS A 27 -7.56 -7.43 -9.14
CA LYS A 27 -7.84 -6.10 -9.68
C LYS A 27 -7.35 -5.03 -8.72
N VAL A 28 -6.82 -3.94 -9.26
CA VAL A 28 -6.39 -2.77 -8.51
C VAL A 28 -7.01 -1.52 -9.11
N LYS A 29 -7.44 -0.59 -8.25
CA LYS A 29 -7.73 0.79 -8.64
C LYS A 29 -6.73 1.73 -8.00
N ILE A 30 -6.16 2.63 -8.79
CA ILE A 30 -5.32 3.72 -8.30
C ILE A 30 -6.14 5.01 -8.43
N TYR A 31 -6.25 5.74 -7.34
CA TYR A 31 -6.92 7.02 -7.23
C TYR A 31 -5.84 8.09 -7.07
N VAL A 32 -5.63 8.91 -8.11
CA VAL A 32 -4.63 9.98 -8.07
C VAL A 32 -5.28 11.26 -7.53
N PHE A 33 -4.66 11.86 -6.52
CA PHE A 33 -5.18 13.09 -5.92
C PHE A 33 -4.58 14.31 -6.61
N GLU A 34 -5.41 15.33 -6.83
CA GLU A 34 -4.92 16.62 -7.28
C GLU A 34 -4.07 17.28 -6.19
N LYS A 35 -3.11 18.11 -6.60
CA LYS A 35 -2.23 18.81 -5.66
C LYS A 35 -3.05 19.65 -4.67
N GLY A 36 -2.86 19.41 -3.38
CA GLY A 36 -3.58 20.10 -2.31
C GLY A 36 -4.99 19.56 -2.05
N LYS A 37 -5.37 18.42 -2.63
CA LYS A 37 -6.58 17.66 -2.34
C LYS A 37 -6.22 16.33 -1.68
N GLU A 38 -7.14 15.80 -0.88
CA GLU A 38 -7.01 14.47 -0.24
C GLU A 38 -8.06 13.47 -0.76
N THR A 39 -8.77 13.83 -1.83
CA THR A 39 -9.77 13.00 -2.49
C THR A 39 -9.70 13.23 -4.00
N ILE A 40 -10.24 12.28 -4.75
CA ILE A 40 -10.50 12.49 -6.18
C ILE A 40 -11.60 13.55 -6.38
N THR A 41 -11.40 14.37 -7.39
CA THR A 41 -12.31 15.42 -7.86
C THR A 41 -12.75 15.17 -9.30
N ASN A 42 -12.01 14.33 -10.04
CA ASN A 42 -12.28 13.93 -11.41
C ASN A 42 -12.20 12.39 -11.52
N SER A 43 -13.18 11.76 -12.17
CA SER A 43 -13.19 10.32 -12.44
C SER A 43 -12.06 9.85 -13.37
N GLU A 44 -11.49 10.74 -14.18
CA GLU A 44 -10.34 10.43 -15.04
C GLU A 44 -9.07 10.10 -14.23
N ASN A 45 -9.02 10.51 -12.95
CA ASN A 45 -7.92 10.21 -12.03
C ASN A 45 -8.05 8.81 -11.40
N VAL A 46 -8.96 7.96 -11.90
CA VAL A 46 -9.16 6.59 -11.45
C VAL A 46 -8.67 5.61 -12.51
N ILE A 47 -7.60 4.90 -12.19
CA ILE A 47 -6.96 3.95 -13.10
C ILE A 47 -7.30 2.54 -12.63
N THR A 48 -7.93 1.74 -13.49
CA THR A 48 -8.26 0.34 -13.20
C THR A 48 -7.26 -0.59 -13.89
N ILE A 49 -6.70 -1.53 -13.12
CA ILE A 49 -5.65 -2.45 -13.55
C ILE A 49 -6.10 -3.88 -13.23
N GLN A 50 -6.11 -4.74 -14.25
CA GLN A 50 -6.42 -6.17 -14.14
C GLN A 50 -5.32 -7.07 -14.75
N ASN A 51 -4.28 -6.47 -15.34
CA ASN A 51 -3.14 -7.23 -15.83
C ASN A 51 -2.42 -7.91 -14.64
N PRO A 52 -2.28 -9.24 -14.63
CA PRO A 52 -1.74 -9.97 -13.48
C PRO A 52 -0.32 -9.54 -13.08
N ASP A 53 0.55 -9.28 -14.04
CA ASP A 53 1.94 -8.88 -13.78
C ASP A 53 1.99 -7.52 -13.09
N THR A 54 1.22 -6.56 -13.61
CA THR A 54 1.13 -5.22 -13.01
C THR A 54 0.48 -5.26 -11.63
N VAL A 55 -0.57 -6.08 -11.45
CA VAL A 55 -1.20 -6.31 -10.15
C VAL A 55 -0.20 -6.86 -9.15
N ASN A 56 0.63 -7.84 -9.53
CA ASN A 56 1.67 -8.39 -8.67
C ASN A 56 2.78 -7.39 -8.34
N MET A 57 3.17 -6.53 -9.30
CA MET A 57 4.09 -5.43 -9.03
C MET A 57 3.52 -4.46 -8.00
N LEU A 58 2.23 -4.10 -8.11
CA LEU A 58 1.55 -3.20 -7.17
C LEU A 58 1.43 -3.79 -5.75
N LYS A 59 1.30 -5.10 -5.59
CA LYS A 59 1.35 -5.76 -4.26
C LYS A 59 2.73 -5.66 -3.62
N SER A 60 3.78 -5.53 -4.43
CA SER A 60 5.18 -5.60 -3.99
C SER A 60 5.82 -4.24 -3.69
N ILE A 61 5.06 -3.14 -3.78
CA ILE A 61 5.59 -1.77 -3.60
C ILE A 61 5.89 -1.41 -2.15
N ILE A 62 5.49 -2.25 -1.19
CA ILE A 62 5.61 -2.00 0.25
C ILE A 62 6.92 -2.61 0.73
N SER A 63 7.84 -1.76 1.22
CA SER A 63 9.07 -2.23 1.85
C SER A 63 8.84 -2.61 3.33
N ASP A 64 9.79 -3.35 3.91
CA ASP A 64 9.81 -3.62 5.36
C ASP A 64 10.26 -2.41 6.20
N SER A 65 10.81 -1.36 5.57
CA SER A 65 11.32 -0.19 6.27
C SER A 65 10.18 0.68 6.81
N PRO A 66 10.16 1.03 8.10
CA PRO A 66 9.17 1.95 8.64
C PRO A 66 9.31 3.35 8.04
N ALA A 67 8.18 4.06 7.96
CA ALA A 67 8.12 5.48 7.68
C ALA A 67 7.34 6.18 8.79
N ASP A 68 7.64 7.46 9.03
CA ASP A 68 6.93 8.25 10.03
C ASP A 68 5.47 8.47 9.61
N PHE A 69 4.58 8.63 10.58
CA PHE A 69 3.20 9.03 10.34
C PHE A 69 3.08 10.56 10.27
N TYR A 70 2.07 11.05 9.54
CA TYR A 70 1.60 12.44 9.56
C TYR A 70 2.62 13.52 9.15
N LYS A 71 3.71 13.16 8.45
CA LYS A 71 4.70 14.15 7.98
C LYS A 71 4.25 14.90 6.73
N CYS A 72 3.49 14.26 5.85
CA CYS A 72 3.08 14.82 4.56
C CYS A 72 1.71 14.28 4.16
N GLY A 73 1.06 14.97 3.21
CA GLY A 73 -0.20 14.53 2.61
C GLY A 73 -0.01 13.29 1.72
N TYR A 74 -1.00 12.98 0.89
CA TYR A 74 -0.98 11.81 0.01
C TYR A 74 -1.06 12.22 -1.46
N SER A 75 -0.32 11.50 -2.30
CA SER A 75 -0.40 11.61 -3.75
C SER A 75 -1.60 10.84 -4.32
N GLY A 76 -2.13 9.88 -3.56
CA GLY A 76 -3.26 9.08 -3.98
C GLY A 76 -3.53 7.93 -3.03
N SER A 77 -4.44 7.04 -3.46
CA SER A 77 -4.68 5.76 -2.81
C SER A 77 -4.74 4.60 -3.81
N ILE A 78 -4.49 3.40 -3.32
CA ILE A 78 -4.56 2.14 -4.06
C ILE A 78 -5.59 1.27 -3.36
N GLU A 79 -6.58 0.80 -4.10
CA GLU A 79 -7.57 -0.13 -3.61
C GLU A 79 -7.42 -1.47 -4.33
N PHE A 80 -7.25 -2.52 -3.55
CA PHE A 80 -7.01 -3.87 -4.00
C PHE A 80 -8.31 -4.68 -3.92
N PHE A 81 -8.62 -5.42 -4.96
CA PHE A 81 -9.86 -6.17 -5.09
C PHE A 81 -9.62 -7.64 -5.38
N LYS A 82 -10.45 -8.49 -4.78
CA LYS A 82 -10.71 -9.85 -5.25
C LYS A 82 -12.06 -9.82 -5.96
N ASP A 83 -12.02 -10.01 -7.27
CA ASP A 83 -13.18 -9.86 -8.16
C ASP A 83 -13.78 -8.46 -8.06
N ASN A 84 -14.89 -8.30 -7.33
CA ASN A 84 -15.56 -7.02 -7.09
C ASN A 84 -15.58 -6.60 -5.61
N GLU A 85 -14.98 -7.38 -4.73
CA GLU A 85 -14.89 -7.09 -3.30
C GLU A 85 -13.59 -6.32 -3.00
N SER A 86 -13.70 -5.22 -2.26
CA SER A 86 -12.55 -4.45 -1.78
C SER A 86 -11.89 -5.16 -0.61
N ILE A 87 -10.61 -5.50 -0.75
CA ILE A 87 -9.82 -6.25 0.23
C ILE A 87 -8.95 -5.33 1.08
N SER A 88 -8.43 -4.26 0.47
CA SER A 88 -7.58 -3.30 1.16
C SER A 88 -7.57 -1.97 0.44
N ASN A 89 -7.53 -0.88 1.20
CA ASN A 89 -7.27 0.46 0.71
C ASN A 89 -6.00 1.00 1.39
N MET A 90 -5.12 1.60 0.59
CA MET A 90 -3.81 2.07 1.05
C MET A 90 -3.54 3.46 0.48
N SER A 91 -3.15 4.41 1.32
CA SER A 91 -2.81 5.77 0.89
C SER A 91 -1.30 5.90 0.69
N PHE A 92 -0.86 6.51 -0.40
CA PHE A 92 0.57 6.64 -0.72
C PHE A 92 0.98 8.08 -0.98
N ASN A 93 2.27 8.35 -0.80
CA ASN A 93 2.92 9.58 -1.22
C ASN A 93 4.21 9.22 -2.00
N ILE A 94 4.42 9.85 -3.15
CA ILE A 94 5.58 9.68 -4.04
C ILE A 94 6.46 10.94 -4.14
N GLN A 95 6.22 11.95 -3.31
CA GLN A 95 7.03 13.16 -3.25
C GLN A 95 8.42 12.84 -2.70
N PRO A 96 9.48 13.42 -3.31
CA PRO A 96 10.84 13.31 -2.78
C PRO A 96 10.89 13.58 -1.28
N ASP A 97 11.69 12.79 -0.57
CA ASP A 97 11.88 12.86 0.88
C ASP A 97 10.67 12.52 1.76
N CYS A 98 9.52 12.15 1.17
CA CYS A 98 8.34 11.70 1.92
C CYS A 98 7.64 10.47 1.32
N ASN A 99 8.41 9.62 0.62
CA ASN A 99 7.89 8.40 -0.01
C ASN A 99 7.44 7.38 1.03
N HIS A 100 6.13 7.18 1.14
CA HIS A 100 5.55 6.23 2.07
C HIS A 100 4.18 5.74 1.64
N ILE A 101 3.74 4.65 2.26
CA ILE A 101 2.42 4.07 2.08
C ILE A 101 1.85 3.68 3.44
N VAL A 102 0.60 4.07 3.66
CA VAL A 102 -0.15 3.86 4.90
C VAL A 102 -1.30 2.91 4.62
N PHE A 103 -1.41 1.88 5.45
CA PHE A 103 -2.39 0.82 5.26
C PHE A 103 -2.74 0.17 6.60
N ARG A 104 -3.87 -0.52 6.64
CA ARG A 104 -4.30 -1.29 7.81
C ARG A 104 -3.97 -2.76 7.59
N VAL A 105 -3.33 -3.37 8.59
CA VAL A 105 -3.16 -4.82 8.69
C VAL A 105 -3.78 -5.27 10.00
N LYS A 106 -4.77 -6.17 9.92
CA LYS A 106 -5.63 -6.53 11.06
C LYS A 106 -6.22 -5.22 11.64
N ASP A 107 -5.95 -4.91 12.90
CA ASP A 107 -6.44 -3.69 13.56
C ASP A 107 -5.36 -2.59 13.74
N ARG A 108 -4.21 -2.74 13.09
CA ARG A 108 -3.08 -1.80 13.23
C ARG A 108 -2.85 -1.00 11.97
N MET A 109 -2.74 0.32 12.14
CA MET A 109 -2.24 1.21 11.09
C MET A 109 -0.74 1.04 10.96
N MET A 110 -0.29 0.86 9.73
CA MET A 110 1.10 0.70 9.36
C MET A 110 1.50 1.86 8.45
N SER A 111 2.72 2.37 8.62
CA SER A 111 3.38 3.28 7.69
C SER A 111 4.73 2.67 7.31
N ARG A 112 4.94 2.53 6.00
CA ARG A 112 6.14 1.92 5.42
C ARG A 112 6.66 2.76 4.27
N LYS A 113 7.97 2.71 4.03
CA LYS A 113 8.53 3.29 2.81
C LYS A 113 8.05 2.50 1.60
N LEU A 114 7.82 3.20 0.49
CA LEU A 114 7.68 2.57 -0.82
C LEU A 114 9.04 2.02 -1.27
N THR A 115 9.05 0.93 -2.04
CA THR A 115 10.25 0.48 -2.75
C THR A 115 10.57 1.42 -3.91
N ASP A 116 11.82 1.43 -4.38
CA ASP A 116 12.23 2.24 -5.54
C ASP A 116 11.44 1.84 -6.80
N GLU A 117 11.22 0.55 -7.03
CA GLU A 117 10.36 0.09 -8.13
C GLU A 117 8.92 0.58 -7.96
N GLY A 118 8.41 0.57 -6.72
CA GLY A 118 7.06 1.06 -6.40
C GLY A 118 6.89 2.54 -6.66
N ILE A 119 7.88 3.36 -6.28
CA ILE A 119 7.91 4.80 -6.58
C ILE A 119 7.90 5.03 -8.09
N ASN A 120 8.73 4.31 -8.84
CA ASN A 120 8.81 4.43 -10.29
C ASN A 120 7.49 4.01 -10.96
N LEU A 121 6.90 2.91 -10.51
CA LEU A 121 5.62 2.41 -11.01
C LEU A 121 4.49 3.41 -10.77
N LEU A 122 4.35 3.92 -9.55
CA LEU A 122 3.31 4.87 -9.18
C LEU A 122 3.50 6.22 -9.89
N ASN A 123 4.74 6.68 -10.08
CA ASN A 123 5.03 7.88 -10.85
C ASN A 123 4.49 7.80 -12.29
N ASN A 124 4.50 6.63 -12.92
CA ASN A 124 3.96 6.45 -14.28
C ASN A 124 2.44 6.64 -14.34
N TYR A 125 1.74 6.44 -13.21
CA TYR A 125 0.30 6.64 -13.11
C TYR A 125 -0.07 8.06 -12.68
N CYS A 126 0.75 8.69 -11.83
CA CYS A 126 0.50 10.04 -11.31
C CYS A 126 0.95 11.19 -12.24
N LYS A 127 1.64 10.90 -13.34
CA LYS A 127 2.11 11.89 -14.34
C LYS A 127 1.10 12.17 -15.46
N LYS A 128 -0.06 11.52 -15.45
CA LYS A 128 -1.17 11.81 -16.37
C LYS A 128 -2.02 12.93 -15.79
#